data_AF-A0A1B7XUI6-F1
#
_entry.id   AF-A0A1B7XUI6-F1
#
_cell.length_a   1.000
_cell.length_b   1.000
_cell.length_c   1.000
_cell.angle_alpha   90.00
_cell.angle_beta   90.00
_cell.angle_gamma   90.00
#
_symmetry.space_group_name_H-M   'P 1'
#
loop_
_entity.id
_entity.type
_entity.pdbx_description
1 polymer ?
#
loop_
_entity_poly.entity_id
_entity_poly.type
_entity_poly.pdbx_seq_one_letter_code
_entity_poly.pdbx_strand_id
1 'polypeptide(L)'
;MATRQRTSTTTVVEKPQKSNEPVFPDIQTIRDAIPAHCFEPSLVTSFYYVFRDLTMVAGLVWAALTYIPAIQDPIFRATAWMAYGFVQGLVCTGVWILGHECGHGAFSKNTKINDCVGWVLHSFLMVPYFSWKFSHHRHHRFTGHMQKDMAFVPATQPKPSRKPLFGSIDLHELFEDTPVTQLINLITHQLFGWQAYLFFNATAGKGSLQREVNGLGRWLGVSHFGPTSAVFRPNEAIFIAISDIGLAITFSALYKAAQVLDVSTVMLLYAVPYFWVHHWLASRALRLVTFANQASAPSVAITYLHHNHPEVPHYNEEGWTFVKGALATVDREFGFIGKHLFHGIIEKHVVHHLFPRIPFYKADEATESIKPLLGDLYHRDDRSFMGQLWSVFGSLKYVEQDPNCKGAMRWAK
;
A
#
# COMPACT_ATOMS: atom_id res chain seq x y z
N MET A 1 15.57 -68.61 -43.38
CA MET A 1 14.73 -68.07 -42.28
C MET A 1 15.40 -66.81 -41.76
N ALA A 2 14.86 -65.63 -42.07
CA ALA A 2 15.30 -64.36 -41.51
C ALA A 2 14.05 -63.56 -41.14
N THR A 3 13.77 -63.50 -39.84
CA THR A 3 12.55 -62.93 -39.27
C THR A 3 12.74 -61.42 -39.14
N ARG A 4 12.07 -60.63 -39.99
CA ARG A 4 12.07 -59.17 -39.92
C ARG A 4 10.97 -58.75 -38.94
N GLN A 5 11.33 -58.42 -37.69
CA GLN A 5 10.42 -57.77 -36.75
C GLN A 5 10.15 -56.33 -37.22
N ARG A 6 8.89 -55.99 -37.46
CA ARG A 6 8.42 -54.61 -37.63
C ARG A 6 8.15 -54.04 -36.25
N THR A 7 8.98 -53.11 -35.81
CA THR A 7 8.71 -52.26 -34.64
C THR A 7 7.68 -51.21 -35.05
N SER A 8 6.45 -51.30 -34.55
CA SER A 8 5.47 -50.21 -34.67
C SER A 8 5.74 -49.20 -33.56
N THR A 9 6.40 -48.09 -33.89
CA THR A 9 6.52 -46.96 -32.98
C THR A 9 5.18 -46.25 -32.96
N THR A 10 4.35 -46.52 -31.96
CA THR A 10 3.13 -45.77 -31.69
C THR A 10 3.54 -44.39 -31.17
N THR A 11 3.57 -43.39 -32.04
CA THR A 11 3.67 -41.99 -31.64
C THR A 11 2.38 -41.64 -30.91
N VAL A 12 2.43 -41.64 -29.58
CA VAL A 12 1.40 -41.02 -28.76
C VAL A 12 1.52 -39.53 -29.03
N VAL A 13 0.66 -39.01 -29.91
CA VAL A 13 0.43 -37.58 -30.01
C VAL A 13 -0.25 -37.19 -28.71
N GLU A 14 0.53 -36.72 -27.74
CA GLU A 14 -0.01 -36.03 -26.57
C GLU A 14 -0.86 -34.88 -27.11
N LYS A 15 -2.18 -34.99 -26.89
CA LYS A 15 -3.06 -33.85 -27.04
C LYS A 15 -2.50 -32.74 -26.14
N PRO A 16 -2.40 -31.49 -26.60
CA PRO A 16 -2.02 -30.40 -25.73
C PRO A 16 -2.97 -30.42 -24.53
N GLN A 17 -2.42 -30.64 -23.35
CA GLN A 17 -3.13 -30.38 -22.11
C GLN A 17 -3.59 -28.93 -22.21
N LYS A 18 -4.90 -28.69 -22.31
CA LYS A 18 -5.43 -27.33 -22.18
C LYS A 18 -4.91 -26.83 -20.84
N SER A 19 -4.02 -25.84 -20.87
CA SER A 19 -3.68 -25.11 -19.66
C SER A 19 -5.01 -24.53 -19.15
N ASN A 20 -5.41 -24.88 -17.94
CA ASN A 20 -6.50 -24.21 -17.23
C ASN A 20 -6.05 -22.79 -16.80
N GLU A 21 -5.12 -22.17 -17.52
CA GLU A 21 -4.66 -20.83 -17.21
C GLU A 21 -5.76 -19.84 -17.59
N PRO A 22 -6.15 -18.96 -16.66
CA PRO A 22 -7.14 -17.93 -16.96
C PRO A 22 -6.66 -17.07 -18.14
N VAL A 23 -7.55 -16.82 -19.10
CA VAL A 23 -7.25 -15.94 -20.23
C VAL A 23 -7.41 -14.50 -19.78
N PHE A 24 -6.32 -13.75 -19.80
CA PHE A 24 -6.31 -12.33 -19.41
C PHE A 24 -6.62 -11.46 -20.64
N PRO A 25 -7.58 -10.52 -20.57
CA PRO A 25 -7.83 -9.57 -21.65
C PRO A 25 -6.65 -8.60 -21.80
N ASP A 26 -6.45 -8.10 -23.02
CA ASP A 26 -5.46 -7.06 -23.27
C ASP A 26 -5.87 -5.74 -22.60
N ILE A 27 -4.90 -4.93 -22.17
CA ILE A 27 -5.16 -3.66 -21.48
C ILE A 27 -5.98 -2.70 -22.34
N GLN A 28 -5.81 -2.72 -23.67
CA GLN A 28 -6.59 -1.88 -24.57
C GLN A 28 -8.06 -2.32 -24.62
N THR A 29 -8.32 -3.64 -24.57
CA THR A 29 -9.70 -4.17 -24.52
C THR A 29 -10.42 -3.71 -23.25
N ILE A 30 -9.72 -3.72 -22.10
CA ILE A 30 -10.27 -3.21 -20.84
C ILE A 30 -10.50 -1.69 -20.94
N ARG A 31 -9.56 -0.95 -21.54
CA ARG A 31 -9.67 0.51 -21.72
C ARG A 31 -10.88 0.90 -22.57
N ASP A 32 -11.12 0.19 -23.68
CA ASP A 32 -12.18 0.49 -24.63
C ASP A 32 -13.58 0.19 -24.05
N ALA A 33 -13.67 -0.66 -23.04
CA ALA A 33 -14.90 -0.90 -22.29
C ALA A 33 -15.29 0.27 -21.37
N ILE A 34 -14.34 1.11 -20.96
CA ILE A 34 -14.58 2.23 -20.05
C ILE A 34 -15.00 3.47 -20.84
N PRO A 35 -16.10 4.16 -20.45
CA PRO A 35 -16.52 5.40 -21.09
C PRO A 35 -15.40 6.46 -21.13
N ALA A 36 -15.22 7.11 -22.27
CA ALA A 36 -14.12 8.05 -22.47
C ALA A 36 -14.12 9.22 -21.47
N HIS A 37 -15.30 9.67 -21.02
CA HIS A 37 -15.41 10.74 -20.03
C HIS A 37 -14.92 10.32 -18.64
N CYS A 38 -14.76 9.03 -18.34
CA CYS A 38 -14.14 8.57 -17.10
C CYS A 38 -12.67 8.97 -17.01
N PHE A 39 -11.97 9.13 -18.14
CA PHE A 39 -10.56 9.54 -18.19
C PHE A 39 -10.34 11.07 -18.15
N GLU A 40 -11.42 11.84 -18.02
CA GLU A 40 -11.41 13.29 -18.13
C GLU A 40 -11.61 13.96 -16.77
N PRO A 41 -10.55 14.36 -16.06
CA PRO A 41 -10.69 14.94 -14.73
C PRO A 41 -11.22 16.37 -14.77
N SER A 42 -12.15 16.67 -13.85
CA SER A 42 -12.68 18.00 -13.61
C SER A 42 -11.89 18.71 -12.52
N LEU A 43 -11.18 19.78 -12.89
CA LEU A 43 -10.38 20.56 -11.95
C LEU A 43 -11.23 21.17 -10.83
N VAL A 44 -12.43 21.63 -11.16
CA VAL A 44 -13.38 22.23 -10.20
C VAL A 44 -13.81 21.18 -9.18
N THR A 45 -14.16 19.98 -9.64
CA THR A 45 -14.56 18.88 -8.77
C THR A 45 -13.41 18.45 -7.86
N SER A 46 -12.21 18.30 -8.41
CA SER A 46 -11.03 17.92 -7.62
C SER A 46 -10.70 18.94 -6.52
N PHE A 47 -10.74 20.25 -6.83
CA PHE A 47 -10.55 21.29 -5.81
C PHE A 47 -11.71 21.39 -4.80
N TYR A 48 -12.94 21.10 -5.21
CA TYR A 48 -14.07 21.02 -4.30
C TYR A 48 -13.80 19.99 -3.18
N TYR A 49 -13.30 18.80 -3.51
CA TYR A 49 -12.96 17.79 -2.50
C TYR A 49 -11.79 18.22 -1.61
N VAL A 50 -10.77 18.89 -2.15
CA VAL A 50 -9.68 19.46 -1.33
C VAL A 50 -10.24 20.48 -0.35
N PHE A 51 -11.06 21.42 -0.81
CA PHE A 51 -11.65 22.45 0.05
C PHE A 51 -12.57 21.83 1.12
N ARG A 52 -13.40 20.85 0.72
CA ARG A 52 -14.30 20.12 1.62
C ARG A 52 -13.50 19.45 2.74
N ASP A 53 -12.48 18.67 2.39
CA ASP A 53 -11.72 17.89 3.38
C ASP A 53 -10.90 18.81 4.28
N LEU A 54 -10.26 19.86 3.74
CA LEU A 54 -9.54 20.85 4.56
C LEU A 54 -10.49 21.65 5.47
N THR A 55 -11.73 21.91 5.04
CA THR A 55 -12.75 22.54 5.90
C THR A 55 -13.15 21.60 7.05
N MET A 56 -13.30 20.30 6.78
CA MET A 56 -13.55 19.31 7.83
C MET A 56 -12.37 19.23 8.81
N VAL A 57 -11.13 19.21 8.31
CA VAL A 57 -9.91 19.25 9.13
C VAL A 57 -9.91 20.49 10.03
N ALA A 58 -10.11 21.68 9.46
CA ALA A 58 -10.09 22.92 10.21
C ALA A 58 -11.24 22.99 11.25
N GLY A 59 -12.44 22.55 10.88
CA GLY A 59 -13.60 22.52 11.77
C GLY A 59 -13.40 21.59 12.96
N LEU A 60 -12.81 20.42 12.75
CA LEU A 60 -12.47 19.47 13.82
C LEU A 60 -11.38 20.02 14.74
N VAL A 61 -10.32 20.63 14.20
CA VAL A 61 -9.27 21.28 15.00
C VAL A 61 -9.85 22.41 15.86
N TRP A 62 -10.70 23.27 15.27
CA TRP A 62 -11.36 24.35 15.99
C TRP A 62 -12.27 23.82 17.11
N ALA A 63 -13.08 22.79 16.82
CA ALA A 63 -13.95 22.17 17.82
C ALA A 63 -13.13 21.51 18.95
N ALA A 64 -12.03 20.83 18.61
CA ALA A 64 -11.15 20.21 19.59
C ALA A 64 -10.55 21.25 20.55
N LEU A 65 -10.02 22.35 20.01
CA LEU A 65 -9.46 23.45 20.81
C LEU A 65 -10.50 24.19 21.65
N THR A 66 -11.74 24.29 21.16
CA THR A 66 -12.80 25.05 21.83
C THR A 66 -13.46 24.25 22.95
N TYR A 67 -13.76 22.96 22.72
CA TYR A 67 -14.63 22.18 23.61
C TYR A 67 -13.89 21.17 24.48
N ILE A 68 -12.81 20.54 24.01
CA ILE A 68 -12.15 19.46 24.77
C ILE A 68 -11.46 19.98 26.04
N PRO A 69 -10.73 21.12 26.02
CA PRO A 69 -10.12 21.66 27.23
C PRO A 69 -11.10 22.00 28.35
N ALA A 70 -12.35 22.32 28.03
CA ALA A 70 -13.39 22.67 28.99
C ALA A 70 -13.89 21.47 29.81
N ILE A 71 -13.64 20.24 29.36
CA ILE A 71 -14.04 19.01 30.04
C ILE A 71 -13.21 18.86 31.33
N GLN A 72 -13.88 18.94 32.48
CA GLN A 72 -13.24 18.88 33.80
C GLN A 72 -12.75 17.47 34.15
N ASP A 73 -13.53 16.45 33.79
CA ASP A 73 -13.17 15.06 34.07
C ASP A 73 -12.01 14.62 33.16
N PRO A 74 -10.89 14.16 33.75
CA PRO A 74 -9.68 13.84 32.98
C PRO A 74 -9.87 12.62 32.08
N ILE A 75 -10.72 11.65 32.46
CA ILE A 75 -10.98 10.45 31.67
C ILE A 75 -11.81 10.84 30.45
N PHE A 76 -12.92 11.56 30.64
CA PHE A 76 -13.74 12.02 29.51
C PHE A 76 -12.96 12.95 28.58
N ARG A 77 -12.09 13.81 29.11
CA ARG A 77 -11.22 14.66 28.30
C ARG A 77 -10.24 13.84 27.47
N ALA A 78 -9.60 12.82 28.06
CA ALA A 78 -8.70 11.93 27.34
C ALA A 78 -9.43 11.13 26.26
N THR A 79 -10.62 10.59 26.57
CA THR A 79 -11.48 9.90 25.60
C THR A 79 -11.88 10.83 24.46
N ALA A 80 -12.23 12.08 24.73
CA ALA A 80 -12.55 13.07 23.71
C ALA A 80 -11.36 13.36 22.79
N TRP A 81 -10.14 13.50 23.34
CA TRP A 81 -8.91 13.64 22.53
C TRP A 81 -8.64 12.42 21.65
N MET A 82 -8.85 11.20 22.16
CA MET A 82 -8.69 9.98 21.37
C MET A 82 -9.75 9.86 20.27
N ALA A 83 -10.99 10.21 20.56
CA ALA A 83 -12.09 10.23 19.59
C ALA A 83 -11.82 11.27 18.49
N TYR A 84 -11.41 12.49 18.86
CA TYR A 84 -10.93 13.49 17.91
C TYR A 84 -9.80 12.94 17.06
N GLY A 85 -8.78 12.35 17.68
CA GLY A 85 -7.62 11.79 17.01
C GLY A 85 -8.00 10.79 15.92
N PHE A 86 -8.91 9.88 16.24
CA PHE A 86 -9.44 8.89 15.32
C PHE A 86 -10.20 9.53 14.14
N VAL A 87 -11.18 10.39 14.43
CA VAL A 87 -12.02 11.04 13.40
C VAL A 87 -11.19 11.96 12.50
N GLN A 88 -10.31 12.76 13.09
CA GLN A 88 -9.37 13.62 12.37
C GLN A 88 -8.44 12.77 11.49
N GLY A 89 -7.98 11.63 11.99
CA GLY A 89 -7.20 10.66 11.22
C GLY A 89 -7.93 10.17 9.98
N LEU A 90 -9.23 9.85 10.09
CA LEU A 90 -10.05 9.43 8.94
C LEU A 90 -10.13 10.53 7.86
N VAL A 91 -10.40 11.77 8.26
CA VAL A 91 -10.49 12.90 7.32
C VAL A 91 -9.13 13.17 6.67
N CYS A 92 -8.05 13.16 7.45
CA CYS A 92 -6.70 13.36 6.93
C CYS A 92 -6.24 12.23 6.00
N THR A 93 -6.71 10.99 6.16
CA THR A 93 -6.50 9.93 5.16
C THR A 93 -7.17 10.29 3.83
N GLY A 94 -8.35 10.91 3.85
CA GLY A 94 -8.98 11.48 2.65
C GLY A 94 -8.10 12.52 1.95
N VAL A 95 -7.52 13.44 2.72
CA VAL A 95 -6.55 14.43 2.21
C VAL A 95 -5.32 13.76 1.61
N TRP A 96 -4.81 12.69 2.25
CA TRP A 96 -3.71 11.91 1.72
C TRP A 96 -4.04 11.29 0.36
N ILE A 97 -5.25 10.74 0.23
CA ILE A 97 -5.74 10.12 -1.02
C ILE A 97 -5.84 11.17 -2.13
N LEU A 98 -6.28 12.40 -1.84
CA LEU A 98 -6.28 13.49 -2.83
C LEU A 98 -4.86 13.85 -3.30
N GLY A 99 -3.87 13.84 -2.41
CA GLY A 99 -2.46 13.98 -2.79
C GLY A 99 -1.94 12.79 -3.62
N HIS A 100 -2.45 11.60 -3.36
CA HIS A 100 -2.16 10.40 -4.16
C HIS A 100 -2.74 10.49 -5.58
N GLU A 101 -3.98 10.96 -5.73
CA GLU A 101 -4.61 11.23 -7.03
C GLU A 101 -3.83 12.27 -7.84
N CYS A 102 -3.24 13.26 -7.17
CA CYS A 102 -2.30 14.19 -7.79
C CYS A 102 -1.07 13.46 -8.33
N GLY A 103 -0.51 12.55 -7.53
CA GLY A 103 0.62 11.71 -7.92
C GLY A 103 0.38 10.97 -9.23
N HIS A 104 -0.82 10.42 -9.44
CA HIS A 104 -1.19 9.71 -10.68
C HIS A 104 -1.59 10.61 -11.85
N GLY A 105 -1.86 11.88 -11.58
CA GLY A 105 -2.42 12.80 -12.56
C GLY A 105 -3.93 12.63 -12.78
N ALA A 106 -4.62 11.96 -11.86
CA ALA A 106 -6.08 11.86 -11.84
C ALA A 106 -6.74 13.15 -11.33
N PHE A 107 -6.01 13.96 -10.55
CA PHE A 107 -6.52 15.22 -10.02
C PHE A 107 -6.82 16.26 -11.12
N SER A 108 -5.93 16.39 -12.11
CA SER A 108 -6.10 17.28 -13.27
C SER A 108 -5.24 16.84 -14.46
N LYS A 109 -5.54 17.35 -15.66
CA LYS A 109 -4.69 17.13 -16.85
C LYS A 109 -3.33 17.83 -16.76
N ASN A 110 -3.15 18.80 -15.87
CA ASN A 110 -1.92 19.58 -15.78
C ASN A 110 -1.02 19.04 -14.67
N THR A 111 0.07 18.39 -15.07
CA THR A 111 1.05 17.80 -14.15
C THR A 111 1.62 18.81 -13.16
N LYS A 112 1.81 20.09 -13.54
CA LYS A 112 2.33 21.11 -12.62
C LYS A 112 1.35 21.44 -11.49
N ILE A 113 0.05 21.49 -11.81
CA ILE A 113 -1.00 21.70 -10.80
C ILE A 113 -1.02 20.51 -9.85
N ASN A 114 -1.02 19.29 -10.39
CA ASN A 114 -0.99 18.08 -9.60
C ASN A 114 0.23 18.04 -8.69
N ASP A 115 1.42 18.34 -9.21
CA ASP A 115 2.65 18.31 -8.42
C ASP A 115 2.69 19.38 -7.33
N CYS A 116 2.16 20.58 -7.60
CA CYS A 116 2.04 21.61 -6.58
C CYS A 116 1.04 21.21 -5.47
N VAL A 117 -0.18 20.83 -5.85
CA VAL A 117 -1.24 20.47 -4.90
C VAL A 117 -0.84 19.23 -4.10
N GLY A 118 -0.38 18.17 -4.78
CA GLY A 118 0.09 16.94 -4.15
C GLY A 118 1.24 17.19 -3.19
N TRP A 119 2.22 18.02 -3.56
CA TRP A 119 3.31 18.40 -2.67
C TRP A 119 2.83 19.12 -1.41
N VAL A 120 1.88 20.06 -1.53
CA VAL A 120 1.30 20.75 -0.36
C VAL A 120 0.54 19.77 0.54
N LEU A 121 -0.37 18.96 -0.02
CA LEU A 121 -1.23 18.05 0.75
C LEU A 121 -0.43 16.95 1.45
N HIS A 122 0.53 16.33 0.76
CA HIS A 122 1.37 15.29 1.37
C HIS A 122 2.37 15.89 2.37
N SER A 123 2.96 17.06 2.09
CA SER A 123 3.85 17.72 3.05
C SER A 123 3.11 18.09 4.34
N PHE A 124 1.85 18.54 4.25
CA PHE A 124 0.98 18.80 5.40
C PHE A 124 0.79 17.57 6.29
N LEU A 125 0.82 16.36 5.70
CA LEU A 125 0.71 15.08 6.39
C LEU A 125 2.07 14.43 6.67
N MET A 126 3.18 15.18 6.54
CA MET A 126 4.55 14.68 6.72
C MET A 126 4.90 13.49 5.82
N VAL A 127 4.36 13.47 4.61
CA VAL A 127 4.66 12.50 3.55
C VAL A 127 5.52 13.16 2.47
N PRO A 128 6.69 12.60 2.12
CA PRO A 128 7.53 13.18 1.07
C PRO A 128 6.95 12.90 -0.32
N TYR A 129 6.19 13.87 -0.85
CA TYR A 129 5.35 13.71 -2.05
C TYR A 129 6.08 13.11 -3.27
N PHE A 130 7.17 13.72 -3.74
CA PHE A 130 7.80 13.25 -4.98
C PHE A 130 8.51 11.92 -4.80
N SER A 131 9.17 11.72 -3.65
CA SER A 131 9.85 10.46 -3.37
C SER A 131 8.84 9.31 -3.31
N TRP A 132 7.72 9.53 -2.63
CA TRP A 132 6.62 8.58 -2.61
C TRP A 132 5.96 8.41 -3.98
N LYS A 133 5.70 9.50 -4.72
CA LYS A 133 5.12 9.45 -6.08
C LYS A 133 5.95 8.55 -7.01
N PHE A 134 7.28 8.67 -7.01
CA PHE A 134 8.13 7.86 -7.89
C PHE A 134 8.19 6.40 -7.49
N SER A 135 8.31 6.08 -6.20
CA SER A 135 8.28 4.69 -5.74
C SER A 135 6.91 4.06 -5.96
N HIS A 136 5.83 4.80 -5.70
CA HIS A 136 4.45 4.36 -5.93
C HIS A 136 4.12 4.16 -7.41
N HIS A 137 4.58 5.03 -8.31
CA HIS A 137 4.43 4.82 -9.77
C HIS A 137 5.09 3.53 -10.25
N ARG A 138 6.21 3.14 -9.65
CA ARG A 138 6.88 1.88 -9.96
C ARG A 138 6.19 0.68 -9.34
N HIS A 139 5.59 0.84 -8.16
CA HIS A 139 4.66 -0.15 -7.62
C HIS A 139 3.55 -0.43 -8.63
N HIS A 140 2.77 0.58 -9.05
CA HIS A 140 1.72 0.40 -10.07
C HIS A 140 2.19 -0.23 -11.38
N ARG A 141 3.43 0.07 -11.80
CA ARG A 141 4.01 -0.52 -13.00
C ARG A 141 4.35 -2.01 -12.85
N PHE A 142 4.75 -2.43 -11.65
CA PHE A 142 5.27 -3.77 -11.37
C PHE A 142 4.49 -4.53 -10.29
N THR A 143 3.25 -4.10 -10.00
CA THR A 143 2.40 -4.70 -8.97
C THR A 143 2.37 -6.22 -9.11
N GLY A 144 2.59 -6.93 -8.00
CA GLY A 144 2.54 -8.39 -7.96
C GLY A 144 3.79 -9.07 -8.53
N HIS A 145 4.81 -8.35 -9.01
CA HIS A 145 6.06 -8.94 -9.46
C HIS A 145 7.02 -9.19 -8.28
N MET A 146 7.43 -10.44 -8.07
CA MET A 146 8.26 -10.89 -6.94
C MET A 146 9.66 -10.26 -6.79
N GLN A 147 10.10 -9.43 -7.74
CA GLN A 147 11.44 -8.83 -7.73
C GLN A 147 11.42 -7.32 -7.96
N LYS A 148 10.53 -6.84 -8.83
CA LYS A 148 10.52 -5.44 -9.32
C LYS A 148 9.47 -4.57 -8.61
N ASP A 149 8.48 -5.17 -7.94
CA ASP A 149 7.51 -4.42 -7.17
C ASP A 149 8.21 -3.65 -6.03
N MET A 150 7.83 -2.39 -5.86
CA MET A 150 8.34 -1.50 -4.82
C MET A 150 7.68 -1.74 -3.47
N ALA A 151 6.59 -2.52 -3.42
CA ALA A 151 5.87 -2.81 -2.19
C ALA A 151 5.24 -4.21 -2.22
N PHE A 152 4.86 -4.73 -1.05
CA PHE A 152 4.06 -5.96 -0.88
C PHE A 152 4.65 -7.25 -1.47
N VAL A 153 5.97 -7.35 -1.65
CA VAL A 153 6.58 -8.62 -2.08
C VAL A 153 6.62 -9.60 -0.89
N PRO A 154 5.95 -10.76 -0.95
CA PRO A 154 5.93 -11.74 0.13
C PRO A 154 7.25 -12.52 0.26
N ALA A 155 7.41 -13.24 1.37
CA ALA A 155 8.50 -14.21 1.52
C ALA A 155 8.21 -15.48 0.70
N THR A 156 9.24 -16.14 0.19
CA THR A 156 9.12 -17.40 -0.58
C THR A 156 9.48 -18.66 0.19
N GLN A 157 9.91 -18.51 1.44
CA GLN A 157 10.27 -19.62 2.31
C GLN A 157 9.71 -19.38 3.71
N PRO A 158 9.36 -20.45 4.45
CA PRO A 158 9.11 -20.36 5.88
C PRO A 158 10.38 -19.80 6.56
N LYS A 159 10.20 -18.96 7.57
CA LYS A 159 11.35 -18.35 8.26
C LYS A 159 12.22 -19.46 8.87
N PRO A 160 13.55 -19.42 8.70
CA PRO A 160 14.42 -20.35 9.39
C PRO A 160 14.27 -20.18 10.90
N SER A 161 14.12 -21.28 11.64
CA SER A 161 14.13 -21.27 13.11
C SER A 161 15.42 -20.61 13.60
N ARG A 162 15.30 -19.66 14.52
CA ARG A 162 16.46 -18.96 15.07
C ARG A 162 17.02 -19.81 16.21
N LYS A 163 18.30 -20.17 16.14
CA LYS A 163 18.99 -20.67 17.33
C LYS A 163 18.93 -19.58 18.43
N PRO A 164 18.38 -19.87 19.62
CA PRO A 164 18.26 -18.87 20.67
C PRO A 164 19.65 -18.40 21.11
N LEU A 165 19.79 -17.08 21.32
CA LEU A 165 21.04 -16.47 21.81
C LEU A 165 21.24 -16.76 23.31
N PHE A 166 20.18 -17.13 24.03
CA PHE A 166 20.19 -17.51 25.45
C PHE A 166 19.11 -18.58 25.72
N GLY A 167 19.52 -19.77 26.18
CA GLY A 167 18.62 -20.81 26.71
C GLY A 167 18.07 -21.80 25.67
N SER A 168 17.84 -23.03 26.10
CA SER A 168 17.47 -24.21 25.30
C SER A 168 15.99 -24.29 24.89
N ILE A 169 15.30 -23.15 24.78
CA ILE A 169 13.89 -23.09 24.35
C ILE A 169 13.79 -22.02 23.26
N ASP A 170 13.45 -22.44 22.04
CA ASP A 170 13.07 -21.50 20.98
C ASP A 170 11.66 -20.98 21.26
N LEU A 171 11.58 -20.00 22.18
CA LEU A 171 10.35 -19.29 22.51
C LEU A 171 9.76 -18.57 21.27
N HIS A 172 10.51 -18.42 20.18
CA HIS A 172 9.97 -17.86 18.95
C HIS A 172 8.98 -18.83 18.30
N GLU A 173 9.31 -20.12 18.21
CA GLU A 173 8.47 -21.15 17.59
C GLU A 173 7.22 -21.47 18.45
N LEU A 174 7.37 -21.46 19.78
CA LEU A 174 6.25 -21.71 20.71
C LEU A 174 5.19 -20.58 20.75
N PHE A 175 5.57 -19.34 20.43
CA PHE A 175 4.68 -18.19 20.55
C PHE A 175 4.30 -17.52 19.23
N GLU A 176 4.83 -17.96 18.08
CA GLU A 176 4.58 -17.32 16.75
C GLU A 176 3.11 -17.37 16.34
N ASP A 177 2.37 -18.39 16.77
CA ASP A 177 0.94 -18.59 16.46
C ASP A 177 0.00 -18.22 17.61
N THR A 178 0.52 -17.60 18.68
CA THR A 178 -0.36 -17.15 19.77
C THR A 178 -1.08 -15.85 19.39
N PRO A 179 -2.39 -15.71 19.71
CA PRO A 179 -3.15 -14.49 19.42
C PRO A 179 -2.50 -13.21 19.99
N VAL A 180 -1.80 -13.32 21.12
CA VAL A 180 -1.08 -12.19 21.74
C VAL A 180 0.11 -11.74 20.87
N THR A 181 0.92 -12.67 20.37
CA THR A 181 2.03 -12.35 19.47
C THR A 181 1.53 -11.77 18.15
N GLN A 182 0.43 -12.30 17.62
CA GLN A 182 -0.21 -11.74 16.42
C GLN A 182 -0.68 -10.31 16.67
N LEU A 183 -1.34 -10.04 17.81
CA LEU A 183 -1.79 -8.71 18.19
C LEU A 183 -0.63 -7.73 18.34
N ILE A 184 0.45 -8.11 19.03
CA ILE A 184 1.65 -7.27 19.19
C ILE A 184 2.29 -6.98 17.83
N ASN A 185 2.41 -8.00 16.97
CA ASN A 185 2.96 -7.84 15.63
C ASN A 185 2.06 -6.92 14.79
N LEU A 186 0.74 -7.03 14.90
CA LEU A 186 -0.21 -6.19 14.20
C LEU A 186 -0.14 -4.73 14.70
N ILE A 187 -0.13 -4.47 16.01
CA ILE A 187 0.01 -3.12 16.56
C ILE A 187 1.34 -2.50 16.12
N THR A 188 2.44 -3.24 16.26
CA THR A 188 3.77 -2.80 15.81
C THR A 188 3.77 -2.46 14.33
N HIS A 189 3.12 -3.31 13.53
CA HIS A 189 2.94 -3.12 12.10
C HIS A 189 2.20 -1.81 11.79
N GLN A 190 1.06 -1.58 12.45
CA GLN A 190 0.22 -0.40 12.22
C GLN A 190 0.87 0.92 12.64
N LEU A 191 1.75 0.93 13.65
CA LEU A 191 2.34 2.17 14.16
C LEU A 191 3.59 2.61 13.42
N PHE A 192 4.47 1.66 13.12
CA PHE A 192 5.84 1.96 12.70
C PHE A 192 6.14 1.47 11.28
N GLY A 193 5.12 0.95 10.62
CA GLY A 193 5.27 0.41 9.30
C GLY A 193 5.61 1.45 8.25
N TRP A 194 4.80 2.48 8.15
CA TRP A 194 5.01 3.54 7.18
C TRP A 194 6.44 4.10 7.24
N GLN A 195 6.96 4.25 8.45
CA GLN A 195 8.30 4.73 8.75
C GLN A 195 9.34 3.73 8.24
N ALA A 196 9.17 2.42 8.46
CA ALA A 196 10.10 1.43 7.94
C ALA A 196 10.15 1.40 6.40
N TYR A 197 9.02 1.62 5.72
CA TYR A 197 9.01 1.79 4.27
C TYR A 197 9.77 3.05 3.84
N LEU A 198 9.47 4.21 4.45
CA LEU A 198 10.15 5.44 4.08
C LEU A 198 11.65 5.41 4.37
N PHE A 199 12.07 4.94 5.55
CA PHE A 199 13.49 4.95 5.93
C PHE A 199 14.30 3.81 5.32
N PHE A 200 13.70 2.64 5.09
CA PHE A 200 14.44 1.41 4.72
C PHE A 200 13.95 0.72 3.45
N ASN A 201 13.01 1.32 2.71
CA ASN A 201 12.36 0.71 1.54
C ASN A 201 11.90 -0.73 1.83
N ALA A 202 11.35 -0.93 3.04
CA ALA A 202 10.91 -2.23 3.49
C ALA A 202 9.87 -2.80 2.53
N THR A 203 9.86 -4.14 2.36
CA THR A 203 8.88 -4.90 1.55
C THR A 203 9.04 -4.79 0.02
N ALA A 204 9.95 -3.95 -0.46
CA ALA A 204 10.29 -3.89 -1.87
C ALA A 204 11.06 -5.13 -2.32
N GLY A 205 10.83 -5.56 -3.58
CA GLY A 205 11.58 -6.64 -4.20
C GLY A 205 13.06 -6.29 -4.35
N LYS A 206 13.95 -7.30 -4.31
CA LYS A 206 15.41 -7.07 -4.37
C LYS A 206 15.86 -6.41 -5.68
N GLY A 207 15.12 -6.61 -6.77
CA GLY A 207 15.38 -6.03 -8.09
C GLY A 207 14.66 -4.70 -8.36
N SER A 208 14.03 -4.11 -7.34
CA SER A 208 13.28 -2.85 -7.48
C SER A 208 14.18 -1.60 -7.43
N LEU A 209 15.38 -1.73 -6.88
CA LEU A 209 16.37 -0.67 -6.74
C LEU A 209 16.95 -0.26 -8.11
N GLN A 210 17.23 1.02 -8.28
CA GLN A 210 17.80 1.58 -9.50
C GLN A 210 19.34 1.52 -9.53
N ARG A 211 19.96 1.25 -8.37
CA ARG A 211 21.41 1.10 -8.20
C ARG A 211 21.69 -0.03 -7.23
N GLU A 212 22.79 -0.74 -7.46
CA GLU A 212 23.26 -1.76 -6.53
C GLU A 212 23.76 -1.12 -5.24
N VAL A 213 23.40 -1.75 -4.11
CA VAL A 213 23.83 -1.34 -2.77
C VAL A 213 24.41 -2.54 -2.04
N ASN A 214 25.65 -2.42 -1.60
CA ASN A 214 26.38 -3.47 -0.90
C ASN A 214 26.68 -3.05 0.56
N GLY A 215 26.77 -4.03 1.46
CA GLY A 215 27.16 -3.82 2.86
C GLY A 215 26.22 -2.89 3.65
N LEU A 216 26.77 -2.01 4.50
CA LEU A 216 26.00 -1.04 5.30
C LEU A 216 25.20 -0.03 4.46
N GLY A 217 25.59 0.18 3.19
CA GLY A 217 24.86 1.04 2.25
C GLY A 217 23.45 0.54 1.95
N ARG A 218 23.14 -0.72 2.27
CA ARG A 218 21.80 -1.29 2.12
C ARG A 218 20.76 -0.71 3.07
N TRP A 219 21.17 -0.21 4.25
CA TRP A 219 20.24 0.34 5.24
C TRP A 219 20.05 1.85 5.07
N LEU A 220 21.13 2.59 4.81
CA LEU A 220 21.08 4.06 4.69
C LEU A 220 20.89 4.53 3.24
N GLY A 221 21.28 3.72 2.26
CA GLY A 221 21.22 4.05 0.84
C GLY A 221 19.88 3.76 0.18
N VAL A 222 18.83 3.43 0.93
CA VAL A 222 17.49 3.10 0.41
C VAL A 222 16.37 3.96 1.00
N SER A 223 16.72 5.07 1.65
CA SER A 223 15.75 5.98 2.26
C SER A 223 15.00 6.81 1.21
N HIS A 224 13.72 7.07 1.45
CA HIS A 224 12.87 7.96 0.66
C HIS A 224 13.18 9.46 0.90
N PHE A 225 13.95 9.76 1.95
CA PHE A 225 14.43 11.11 2.28
C PHE A 225 15.84 11.39 1.72
N GLY A 226 16.42 10.43 0.99
CA GLY A 226 17.77 10.56 0.44
C GLY A 226 17.72 10.90 -1.05
N PRO A 227 18.14 12.11 -1.49
CA PRO A 227 18.21 12.44 -2.91
C PRO A 227 19.11 11.50 -3.71
N THR A 228 20.13 10.94 -3.05
CA THR A 228 21.08 9.96 -3.62
C THR A 228 20.74 8.53 -3.24
N SER A 229 19.51 8.24 -2.83
CA SER A 229 19.03 6.88 -2.52
C SER A 229 18.98 5.99 -3.76
N ALA A 230 19.39 4.73 -3.61
CA ALA A 230 19.33 3.70 -4.65
C ALA A 230 17.90 3.37 -5.08
N VAL A 231 16.90 3.79 -4.29
CA VAL A 231 15.50 3.78 -4.69
C VAL A 231 15.28 4.67 -5.90
N PHE A 232 15.99 5.78 -6.07
CA PHE A 232 15.72 6.77 -7.12
C PHE A 232 16.80 6.84 -8.18
N ARG A 233 16.40 7.35 -9.35
CA ARG A 233 17.29 7.67 -10.46
C ARG A 233 17.97 9.02 -10.20
N PRO A 234 19.19 9.26 -10.73
CA PRO A 234 19.89 10.53 -10.50
C PRO A 234 19.11 11.78 -10.92
N ASN A 235 18.27 11.70 -11.96
CA ASN A 235 17.43 12.80 -12.41
C ASN A 235 16.21 13.08 -11.52
N GLU A 236 15.84 12.16 -10.63
CA GLU A 236 14.74 12.34 -9.67
C GLU A 236 15.23 13.04 -8.39
N ALA A 237 16.54 13.06 -8.13
CA ALA A 237 17.15 13.54 -6.88
C ALA A 237 16.69 14.94 -6.46
N ILE A 238 16.56 15.87 -7.40
CA ILE A 238 16.13 17.25 -7.11
C ILE A 238 14.70 17.29 -6.55
N PHE A 239 13.82 16.42 -7.03
CA PHE A 239 12.44 16.33 -6.56
C PHE A 239 12.35 15.70 -5.17
N ILE A 240 13.27 14.79 -4.83
CA ILE A 240 13.39 14.24 -3.48
C ILE A 240 13.74 15.37 -2.51
N ALA A 241 14.75 16.19 -2.86
CA ALA A 241 15.11 17.36 -2.05
C ALA A 241 13.96 18.36 -1.90
N ILE A 242 13.16 18.58 -2.95
CA ILE A 242 11.95 19.42 -2.87
C ILE A 242 10.92 18.82 -1.89
N SER A 243 10.77 17.50 -1.85
CA SER A 243 9.89 16.84 -0.88
C SER A 243 10.36 17.08 0.55
N ASP A 244 11.67 16.95 0.79
CA ASP A 244 12.26 17.17 2.12
C ASP A 244 12.10 18.63 2.58
N ILE A 245 12.17 19.60 1.67
CA ILE A 245 11.84 21.00 1.97
C ILE A 245 10.40 21.13 2.45
N GLY A 246 9.45 20.45 1.81
CA GLY A 246 8.04 20.44 2.23
C GLY A 246 7.86 19.91 3.65
N LEU A 247 8.57 18.83 3.99
CA LEU A 247 8.59 18.29 5.36
C LEU A 247 9.21 19.27 6.35
N ALA A 248 10.32 19.93 5.99
CA ALA A 248 10.95 20.92 6.85
C ALA A 248 10.04 22.13 7.10
N ILE A 249 9.25 22.56 6.11
CA ILE A 249 8.25 23.63 6.26
C ILE A 249 7.17 23.20 7.26
N THR A 250 6.60 22.01 7.10
CA THR A 250 5.55 21.50 8.00
C THR A 250 6.10 21.32 9.41
N PHE A 251 7.30 20.75 9.57
CA PHE A 251 7.96 20.62 10.86
C PHE A 251 8.19 21.98 11.53
N SER A 252 8.62 22.99 10.76
CA SER A 252 8.80 24.36 11.26
C SER A 252 7.48 24.99 11.68
N ALA A 253 6.40 24.76 10.94
CA ALA A 253 5.06 25.21 11.30
C ALA A 253 4.56 24.54 12.59
N LEU A 254 4.77 23.23 12.76
CA LEU A 254 4.44 22.50 13.98
C LEU A 254 5.27 22.99 15.19
N TYR A 255 6.56 23.24 14.98
CA TYR A 255 7.43 23.83 16.00
C TYR A 255 6.91 25.20 16.44
N LYS A 256 6.53 26.07 15.48
CA LYS A 256 5.93 27.37 15.78
C LYS A 256 4.57 27.25 16.48
N ALA A 257 3.73 26.31 16.07
CA ALA A 257 2.48 26.04 16.75
C ALA A 257 2.70 25.60 18.21
N ALA A 258 3.71 24.78 18.47
CA ALA A 258 4.04 24.31 19.82
C ALA A 258 4.56 25.43 20.73
N GLN A 259 5.14 26.49 20.16
CA GLN A 259 5.52 27.70 20.92
C GLN A 259 4.30 28.52 21.36
N VAL A 260 3.16 28.42 20.66
CA VAL A 260 1.95 29.21 20.94
C VAL A 260 0.93 28.42 21.76
N LEU A 261 0.69 27.17 21.38
CA LEU A 261 -0.37 26.31 21.92
C LEU A 261 0.13 25.27 22.93
N ASP A 262 1.42 25.28 23.27
CA ASP A 262 2.13 24.21 23.99
C ASP A 262 2.35 22.90 23.20
N VAL A 263 3.39 22.16 23.62
CA VAL A 263 3.83 20.92 22.95
C VAL A 263 2.78 19.81 23.09
N SER A 264 2.17 19.66 24.26
CA SER A 264 1.16 18.62 24.51
C SER A 264 -0.06 18.76 23.61
N THR A 265 -0.57 19.97 23.46
CA THR A 265 -1.73 20.27 22.62
C THR A 265 -1.40 20.00 21.15
N VAL A 266 -0.21 20.39 20.66
CA VAL A 266 0.21 20.08 19.29
C VAL A 266 0.38 18.57 19.07
N MET A 267 0.89 17.83 20.05
CA MET A 267 0.98 16.37 19.97
C MET A 267 -0.41 15.72 19.88
N LEU A 268 -1.39 16.20 20.66
CA LEU A 268 -2.77 15.71 20.59
C LEU A 268 -3.48 16.12 19.28
N LEU A 269 -3.25 17.35 18.82
CA LEU A 269 -3.88 17.90 17.62
C LEU A 269 -3.34 17.31 16.32
N TYR A 270 -2.04 17.03 16.26
CA TYR A 270 -1.36 16.63 15.03
C TYR A 270 -0.79 15.22 15.12
N ALA A 271 -0.01 14.90 16.15
CA ALA A 271 0.70 13.61 16.19
C ALA A 271 -0.27 12.43 16.35
N VAL A 272 -1.32 12.56 17.18
CA VAL A 272 -2.33 11.48 17.33
C VAL A 272 -3.07 11.21 16.01
N PRO A 273 -3.68 12.20 15.32
CA PRO A 273 -4.25 11.97 14.00
C PRO A 273 -3.24 11.47 12.97
N TYR A 274 -2.00 11.95 13.01
CA TYR A 274 -0.93 11.49 12.12
C TYR A 274 -0.66 9.99 12.28
N PHE A 275 -0.61 9.48 13.50
CA PHE A 275 -0.49 8.03 13.72
C PHE A 275 -1.73 7.25 13.24
N TRP A 276 -2.92 7.84 13.25
CA TRP A 276 -4.11 7.25 12.64
C TRP A 276 -4.04 7.23 11.12
N VAL A 277 -3.69 8.34 10.48
CA VAL A 277 -3.42 8.40 9.03
C VAL A 277 -2.40 7.32 8.67
N HIS A 278 -1.33 7.23 9.46
CA HIS A 278 -0.33 6.20 9.29
C HIS A 278 -0.91 4.82 9.48
N HIS A 279 -1.68 4.50 10.51
CA HIS A 279 -2.34 3.21 10.65
C HIS A 279 -3.08 2.78 9.36
N TRP A 280 -3.85 3.69 8.75
CA TRP A 280 -4.54 3.43 7.49
C TRP A 280 -3.58 3.25 6.30
N LEU A 281 -2.38 3.82 6.39
CA LEU A 281 -1.30 3.84 5.39
C LEU A 281 -0.07 2.95 5.74
N ALA A 282 -0.04 2.19 6.85
CA ALA A 282 1.23 1.83 7.51
C ALA A 282 1.78 0.45 7.25
N SER A 283 3.06 0.42 6.89
CA SER A 283 3.76 -0.71 6.31
C SER A 283 4.84 -1.45 7.10
N ARG A 284 4.52 -2.42 7.97
CA ARG A 284 5.43 -3.16 8.87
C ARG A 284 6.76 -2.53 9.35
N ALA A 285 6.78 -2.25 10.64
CA ALA A 285 7.97 -1.84 11.36
C ALA A 285 9.00 -2.94 11.60
N LEU A 286 10.25 -2.49 11.75
CA LEU A 286 11.32 -3.23 12.40
C LEU A 286 10.82 -3.83 13.74
N ARG A 287 10.86 -5.16 13.85
CA ARG A 287 10.61 -5.83 15.13
C ARG A 287 11.74 -5.40 16.07
N LEU A 288 11.40 -4.72 17.15
CA LEU A 288 12.33 -4.20 18.17
C LEU A 288 12.87 -5.34 19.06
N VAL A 289 13.27 -6.47 18.47
CA VAL A 289 14.02 -7.54 19.14
C VAL A 289 14.90 -8.23 18.08
N THR A 290 16.20 -7.95 18.19
CA THR A 290 17.37 -8.69 17.68
C THR A 290 17.62 -8.82 16.16
N PHE A 291 18.79 -8.27 15.80
CA PHE A 291 19.70 -8.54 14.69
C PHE A 291 19.43 -9.77 13.80
N ALA A 292 19.73 -9.58 12.51
CA ALA A 292 19.96 -10.57 11.44
C ALA A 292 18.79 -10.92 10.48
N ASN A 293 19.09 -10.59 9.21
CA ASN A 293 18.72 -11.22 7.94
C ASN A 293 17.24 -11.31 7.51
N GLN A 294 16.91 -10.43 6.57
CA GLN A 294 16.17 -10.73 5.32
C GLN A 294 14.99 -11.70 5.43
N ALA A 295 13.80 -11.18 5.69
CA ALA A 295 12.56 -11.79 5.22
C ALA A 295 11.48 -10.71 5.07
N SER A 296 10.91 -10.65 3.88
CA SER A 296 9.78 -9.83 3.46
C SER A 296 8.57 -10.09 4.36
N ALA A 297 8.03 -9.03 4.97
CA ALA A 297 6.71 -9.10 5.60
C ALA A 297 5.98 -7.75 5.42
N PRO A 298 4.75 -7.74 4.85
CA PRO A 298 4.09 -6.56 4.26
C PRO A 298 3.42 -5.73 5.37
N SER A 299 3.28 -4.40 5.34
CA SER A 299 2.65 -3.37 4.48
C SER A 299 1.18 -3.01 4.88
N VAL A 300 0.76 -1.74 4.80
CA VAL A 300 -0.49 -0.94 5.10
C VAL A 300 -1.87 -1.55 5.42
N ALA A 301 -2.64 -1.19 6.46
CA ALA A 301 -4.01 -1.76 6.66
C ALA A 301 -4.93 -1.75 5.40
N ILE A 302 -5.02 -0.63 4.68
CA ILE A 302 -5.79 -0.51 3.43
C ILE A 302 -5.10 -1.27 2.29
N THR A 303 -3.92 -0.81 1.86
CA THR A 303 -3.27 -1.36 0.66
C THR A 303 -2.70 -2.77 0.87
N TYR A 304 -2.43 -3.21 2.09
CA TYR A 304 -2.19 -4.63 2.41
C TYR A 304 -3.35 -5.50 2.05
N LEU A 305 -4.55 -5.14 2.53
CA LEU A 305 -5.73 -5.92 2.25
C LEU A 305 -6.04 -5.91 0.77
N HIS A 306 -5.69 -4.84 0.05
CA HIS A 306 -5.80 -4.80 -1.40
C HIS A 306 -4.80 -5.68 -2.15
N HIS A 307 -3.59 -5.86 -1.62
CA HIS A 307 -2.50 -6.60 -2.27
C HIS A 307 -2.26 -8.00 -1.70
N ASN A 308 -3.01 -8.41 -0.68
CA ASN A 308 -2.86 -9.70 -0.01
C ASN A 308 -4.24 -10.33 0.17
N HIS A 309 -4.48 -11.41 -0.57
CA HIS A 309 -5.65 -12.26 -0.46
C HIS A 309 -5.28 -13.70 -0.84
N PRO A 310 -5.84 -14.74 -0.19
CA PRO A 310 -5.50 -16.13 -0.49
C PRO A 310 -5.71 -16.53 -1.96
N GLU A 311 -6.66 -15.88 -2.64
CA GLU A 311 -7.01 -16.18 -4.04
C GLU A 311 -6.21 -15.35 -5.06
N VAL A 312 -5.46 -14.34 -4.59
CA VAL A 312 -4.71 -13.44 -5.45
C VAL A 312 -3.25 -13.89 -5.49
N PRO A 313 -2.71 -14.28 -6.66
CA PRO A 313 -1.34 -14.75 -6.79
C PRO A 313 -0.33 -13.59 -6.94
N HIS A 314 0.92 -13.88 -6.60
CA HIS A 314 2.09 -13.10 -7.04
C HIS A 314 2.74 -13.78 -8.24
N TYR A 315 3.61 -13.08 -8.96
CA TYR A 315 4.23 -13.62 -10.17
C TYR A 315 5.76 -13.47 -10.18
N ASN A 316 6.42 -14.53 -10.64
CA ASN A 316 7.83 -14.51 -11.01
C ASN A 316 8.01 -13.85 -12.37
N GLU A 317 9.27 -13.61 -12.75
CA GLU A 317 9.61 -12.92 -14.02
C GLU A 317 9.02 -13.61 -15.26
N GLU A 318 8.94 -14.94 -15.26
CA GLU A 318 8.38 -15.70 -16.40
C GLU A 318 6.85 -15.57 -16.54
N GLY A 319 6.13 -15.37 -15.44
CA GLY A 319 4.66 -15.41 -15.41
C GLY A 319 4.00 -14.03 -15.39
N TRP A 320 4.77 -12.98 -15.11
CA TRP A 320 4.25 -11.63 -14.88
C TRP A 320 3.92 -10.90 -16.18
N THR A 321 2.76 -10.24 -16.20
CA THR A 321 2.41 -9.20 -17.18
C THR A 321 1.75 -8.04 -16.44
N PHE A 322 1.69 -6.86 -17.06
CA PHE A 322 1.06 -5.70 -16.44
C PHE A 322 -0.39 -5.99 -15.99
N VAL A 323 -1.22 -6.60 -16.86
CA VAL A 323 -2.63 -6.90 -16.54
C VAL A 323 -2.73 -7.94 -15.42
N LYS A 324 -1.93 -9.02 -15.47
CA LYS A 324 -1.89 -10.03 -14.41
C LYS A 324 -1.53 -9.41 -13.06
N GLY A 325 -0.55 -8.51 -13.04
CA GLY A 325 -0.11 -7.80 -11.84
C GLY A 325 -1.15 -6.81 -11.30
N ALA A 326 -1.78 -6.03 -12.17
CA ALA A 326 -2.82 -5.07 -11.80
C ALA A 326 -4.09 -5.76 -11.28
N LEU A 327 -4.48 -6.89 -11.88
CA LEU A 327 -5.60 -7.72 -11.42
C LEU A 327 -5.24 -8.59 -10.21
N ALA A 328 -3.97 -8.68 -9.84
CA ALA A 328 -3.54 -9.26 -8.56
C ALA A 328 -3.77 -8.28 -7.40
N THR A 329 -4.96 -7.70 -7.37
CA THR A 329 -5.47 -6.83 -6.32
C THR A 329 -6.92 -7.17 -6.04
N VAL A 330 -7.43 -6.79 -4.87
CA VAL A 330 -8.79 -7.11 -4.44
C VAL A 330 -9.49 -5.85 -3.95
N ASP A 331 -10.73 -5.63 -4.39
CA ASP A 331 -11.58 -4.56 -3.86
C ASP A 331 -12.19 -4.99 -2.52
N ARG A 332 -12.29 -4.06 -1.57
CA ARG A 332 -12.85 -4.31 -0.23
C ARG A 332 -13.99 -3.34 0.07
N GLU A 333 -14.79 -3.62 1.08
CA GLU A 333 -15.87 -2.73 1.52
C GLU A 333 -15.52 -2.05 2.84
N PHE A 334 -15.63 -0.72 2.89
CA PHE A 334 -15.47 0.05 4.13
C PHE A 334 -16.61 1.05 4.37
N GLY A 335 -17.79 0.75 3.81
CA GLY A 335 -19.05 1.43 4.07
C GLY A 335 -18.98 2.94 3.85
N PHE A 336 -19.60 3.69 4.75
CA PHE A 336 -19.66 5.16 4.65
C PHE A 336 -18.27 5.80 4.65
N ILE A 337 -17.34 5.29 5.47
CA ILE A 337 -16.01 5.87 5.62
C ILE A 337 -15.22 5.69 4.33
N GLY A 338 -15.21 4.47 3.77
CA GLY A 338 -14.52 4.19 2.51
C GLY A 338 -15.04 5.06 1.37
N LYS A 339 -16.36 5.10 1.19
CA LYS A 339 -17.00 5.85 0.10
C LYS A 339 -16.84 7.37 0.21
N HIS A 340 -17.00 7.95 1.39
CA HIS A 340 -17.12 9.42 1.53
C HIS A 340 -15.88 10.11 2.10
N LEU A 341 -15.16 9.46 3.00
CA LEU A 341 -13.94 10.01 3.61
C LEU A 341 -12.68 9.54 2.88
N PHE A 342 -12.63 8.27 2.46
CA PHE A 342 -11.50 7.72 1.71
C PHE A 342 -11.72 7.72 0.20
N HIS A 343 -12.71 8.47 -0.28
CA HIS A 343 -12.90 8.71 -1.71
C HIS A 343 -13.02 7.43 -2.56
N GLY A 344 -13.50 6.33 -2.00
CA GLY A 344 -13.73 5.08 -2.75
C GLY A 344 -12.47 4.28 -3.11
N ILE A 345 -11.28 4.67 -2.62
CA ILE A 345 -10.04 3.95 -2.94
C ILE A 345 -10.07 2.50 -2.42
N ILE A 346 -10.81 2.24 -1.34
CA ILE A 346 -10.92 0.89 -0.76
C ILE A 346 -11.74 -0.02 -1.68
N GLU A 347 -12.81 0.54 -2.22
CA GLU A 347 -13.84 -0.15 -2.99
C GLU A 347 -13.50 -0.31 -4.48
N LYS A 348 -12.51 0.45 -4.98
CA LYS A 348 -12.18 0.60 -6.41
C LYS A 348 -10.67 0.53 -6.68
N HIS A 349 -9.96 -0.30 -5.92
CA HIS A 349 -8.51 -0.43 -6.03
C HIS A 349 -8.07 -1.18 -7.29
N VAL A 350 -8.85 -2.17 -7.75
CA VAL A 350 -8.55 -2.92 -8.98
C VAL A 350 -8.52 -2.01 -10.20
N VAL A 351 -9.57 -1.19 -10.40
CA VAL A 351 -9.62 -0.22 -11.51
C VAL A 351 -8.54 0.84 -11.35
N HIS A 352 -8.22 1.22 -10.11
CA HIS A 352 -7.14 2.15 -9.81
C HIS A 352 -5.77 1.59 -10.21
N HIS A 353 -5.49 0.29 -10.05
CA HIS A 353 -4.25 -0.32 -10.56
C HIS A 353 -4.20 -0.40 -12.08
N LEU A 354 -5.32 -0.71 -12.72
CA LEU A 354 -5.40 -0.77 -14.18
C LEU A 354 -5.26 0.62 -14.83
N PHE A 355 -5.97 1.61 -14.29
CA PHE A 355 -6.07 2.97 -14.84
C PHE A 355 -6.03 4.03 -13.73
N PRO A 356 -4.85 4.25 -13.11
CA PRO A 356 -4.73 5.16 -11.96
C PRO A 356 -4.99 6.64 -12.29
N ARG A 357 -5.15 6.99 -13.58
CA ARG A 357 -5.49 8.34 -14.05
C ARG A 357 -6.99 8.63 -14.02
N ILE A 358 -7.83 7.62 -13.79
CA ILE A 358 -9.27 7.84 -13.62
C ILE A 358 -9.46 8.48 -12.24
N PRO A 359 -10.08 9.68 -12.16
CA PRO A 359 -10.38 10.29 -10.87
C PRO A 359 -11.35 9.43 -10.08
N PHE A 360 -11.13 9.35 -8.78
CA PHE A 360 -11.94 8.53 -7.87
C PHE A 360 -13.46 8.71 -7.99
N TYR A 361 -13.95 9.93 -8.24
CA TYR A 361 -15.40 10.22 -8.38
C TYR A 361 -16.01 9.69 -9.69
N LYS A 362 -15.19 9.11 -10.58
CA LYS A 362 -15.62 8.37 -11.79
C LYS A 362 -15.22 6.89 -11.74
N ALA A 363 -14.55 6.45 -10.67
CA ALA A 363 -14.07 5.08 -10.54
C ALA A 363 -15.22 4.08 -10.43
N ASP A 364 -16.35 4.46 -9.82
CA ASP A 364 -17.55 3.62 -9.74
C ASP A 364 -18.02 3.19 -11.14
N GLU A 365 -18.23 4.17 -12.05
CA GLU A 365 -18.67 3.93 -13.42
C GLU A 365 -17.66 3.10 -14.21
N ALA A 366 -16.36 3.38 -14.04
CA ALA A 366 -15.30 2.63 -14.69
C ALA A 366 -15.25 1.17 -14.21
N THR A 367 -15.41 0.92 -12.90
CA THR A 367 -15.46 -0.44 -12.33
C THR A 367 -16.66 -1.23 -12.84
N GLU A 368 -17.86 -0.65 -12.86
CA GLU A 368 -19.05 -1.35 -13.34
C GLU A 368 -18.95 -1.70 -14.84
N SER A 369 -18.21 -0.91 -15.61
CA SER A 369 -18.00 -1.17 -17.05
C SER A 369 -17.06 -2.35 -17.31
N ILE A 370 -16.05 -2.57 -16.45
CA ILE A 370 -15.05 -3.64 -16.62
C ILE A 370 -15.42 -4.95 -15.93
N LYS A 371 -16.26 -4.93 -14.90
CA LYS A 371 -16.67 -6.14 -14.15
C LYS A 371 -17.19 -7.27 -15.05
N PRO A 372 -18.10 -7.04 -16.01
CA PRO A 372 -18.60 -8.10 -16.90
C PRO A 372 -17.51 -8.68 -17.81
N LEU A 373 -16.50 -7.87 -18.17
CA LEU A 373 -15.38 -8.29 -19.00
C LEU A 373 -14.39 -9.17 -18.22
N LEU A 374 -14.13 -8.83 -16.96
CA LEU A 374 -13.17 -9.52 -16.12
C LEU A 374 -13.70 -10.83 -15.54
N GLY A 375 -15.01 -10.91 -15.24
CA GLY A 375 -15.63 -12.12 -14.69
C GLY A 375 -14.88 -12.63 -13.45
N ASP A 376 -14.43 -13.89 -13.50
CA ASP A 376 -13.72 -14.56 -12.41
C ASP A 376 -12.35 -13.95 -12.08
N LEU A 377 -11.79 -13.08 -12.94
CA LEU A 377 -10.53 -12.37 -12.69
C LEU A 377 -10.69 -11.16 -11.75
N TYR A 378 -11.93 -10.72 -11.51
CA TYR A 378 -12.20 -9.59 -10.62
C TYR A 378 -12.45 -10.09 -9.20
N HIS A 379 -11.53 -9.79 -8.28
CA HIS A 379 -11.65 -10.17 -6.88
C HIS A 379 -12.24 -9.04 -6.04
N ARG A 380 -13.26 -9.38 -5.23
CA ARG A 380 -13.86 -8.49 -4.23
C ARG A 380 -14.21 -9.28 -2.97
N ASP A 381 -13.98 -8.68 -1.80
CA ASP A 381 -14.32 -9.28 -0.50
C ASP A 381 -15.01 -8.28 0.42
N ASP A 382 -16.29 -8.54 0.68
CA ASP A 382 -17.19 -7.69 1.46
C ASP A 382 -17.21 -8.04 2.96
N ARG A 383 -16.33 -8.93 3.45
CA ARG A 383 -16.23 -9.23 4.89
C ARG A 383 -15.79 -7.98 5.69
N SER A 384 -15.97 -8.01 7.01
CA SER A 384 -15.51 -6.91 7.88
C SER A 384 -14.02 -6.60 7.66
N PHE A 385 -13.71 -5.35 7.31
CA PHE A 385 -12.33 -4.90 7.06
C PHE A 385 -11.38 -5.26 8.22
N MET A 386 -11.79 -5.06 9.47
CA MET A 386 -10.97 -5.40 10.64
C MET A 386 -10.83 -6.91 10.85
N GLY A 387 -11.90 -7.67 10.57
CA GLY A 387 -11.85 -9.13 10.61
C GLY A 387 -10.90 -9.70 9.54
N GLN A 388 -10.95 -9.14 8.34
CA GLN A 388 -10.04 -9.49 7.24
C GLN A 388 -8.60 -9.12 7.58
N LEU A 389 -8.36 -7.92 8.14
CA LEU A 389 -7.03 -7.51 8.57
C LEU A 389 -6.44 -8.51 9.56
N TRP A 390 -7.23 -8.94 10.55
CA TRP A 390 -6.81 -9.97 11.50
C TRP A 390 -6.52 -11.31 10.81
N SER A 391 -7.45 -11.83 10.00
CA SER A 391 -7.32 -13.15 9.39
C SER A 391 -6.16 -13.21 8.38
N VAL A 392 -6.11 -12.26 7.45
CA VAL A 392 -5.10 -12.21 6.38
C VAL A 392 -3.71 -12.05 6.98
N PHE A 393 -3.56 -11.18 8.00
CA PHE A 393 -2.27 -10.97 8.66
C PHE A 393 -1.78 -12.20 9.44
N GLY A 394 -2.69 -13.00 10.00
CA GLY A 394 -2.35 -14.24 10.70
C GLY A 394 -2.04 -15.41 9.76
N SER A 395 -2.76 -15.51 8.64
CA SER A 395 -2.70 -16.67 7.75
C SER A 395 -1.66 -16.54 6.64
N LEU A 396 -1.46 -15.33 6.07
CA LEU A 396 -0.63 -15.14 4.88
C LEU A 396 0.83 -14.85 5.27
N LYS A 397 1.64 -15.91 5.36
CA LYS A 397 3.04 -15.82 5.81
C LYS A 397 4.07 -15.86 4.67
N TYR A 398 3.89 -16.76 3.72
CA TYR A 398 4.80 -16.92 2.58
C TYR A 398 4.05 -17.47 1.37
N VAL A 399 4.63 -17.29 0.19
CA VAL A 399 4.13 -17.82 -1.08
C VAL A 399 5.02 -18.96 -1.57
N GLU A 400 4.39 -19.94 -2.20
CA GLU A 400 5.03 -21.06 -2.87
C GLU A 400 4.67 -21.06 -4.36
N GLN A 401 5.45 -21.74 -5.18
CA GLN A 401 5.15 -21.83 -6.61
C GLN A 401 3.86 -22.60 -6.83
N ASP A 402 2.95 -22.05 -7.64
CA ASP A 402 1.70 -22.73 -7.96
C ASP A 402 2.00 -23.91 -8.90
N PRO A 403 1.67 -25.16 -8.51
CA PRO A 403 1.86 -26.32 -9.38
C PRO A 403 1.00 -26.27 -10.66
N ASN A 404 -0.08 -25.49 -10.69
CA ASN A 404 -1.05 -25.47 -11.77
C ASN A 404 -0.86 -24.33 -12.78
N CYS A 405 -0.06 -23.31 -12.45
CA CYS A 405 0.00 -22.07 -13.23
C CYS A 405 1.45 -21.58 -13.31
N LYS A 406 2.03 -21.57 -14.52
CA LYS A 406 3.47 -21.39 -14.66
C LYS A 406 3.86 -19.94 -14.31
N GLY A 407 4.78 -19.80 -13.36
CA GLY A 407 5.28 -18.50 -12.91
C GLY A 407 4.35 -17.75 -11.95
N ALA A 408 3.19 -18.33 -11.58
CA ALA A 408 2.37 -17.85 -10.48
C ALA A 408 2.88 -18.41 -9.15
N MET A 409 2.75 -17.60 -8.11
CA MET A 409 3.10 -17.90 -6.72
C MET A 409 1.81 -17.75 -5.90
N ARG A 410 1.40 -18.82 -5.23
CA ARG A 410 0.21 -18.84 -4.39
C ARG A 410 0.59 -18.76 -2.93
N TRP A 411 -0.30 -18.26 -2.09
CA TRP A 411 -0.10 -18.31 -0.64
C TRP A 411 -0.08 -19.75 -0.15
N ALA A 412 0.93 -20.10 0.64
CA ALA A 412 1.00 -21.40 1.29
C ALA A 412 -0.11 -21.51 2.35
N LYS A 413 -0.68 -22.71 2.47
CA LYS A 413 -1.77 -23.01 3.41
C LYS A 413 -1.25 -23.42 4.79
#